data_AF-A0A3B0RL10-F1
#
_entry.id   AF-A0A3B0RL10-F1
#
_cell.length_a   1.000
_cell.length_b   1.000
_cell.length_c   1.000
_cell.angle_alpha   90.00
_cell.angle_beta   90.00
_cell.angle_gamma   90.00
#
_symmetry.space_group_name_H-M   'P 1'
#
loop_
_entity.id
_entity.type
_entity.pdbx_description
1 polymer ?
#
loop_
_entity_poly.entity_id
_entity_poly.type
_entity_poly.pdbx_seq_one_letter_code
_entity_poly.pdbx_strand_id
1 'polypeptide(L)' 'MNIQDNVKDYYGKVLTATSDLQTSACCTMAAPPDYIKTALANIHPEVSARYYGCGLVAPLALSGARVLDLGSGSGQDAY' A
#
# COMPACT_ATOMS: atom_id res chain seq x y z
N MET A 1 2.53 28.13 3.44
CA MET A 1 2.51 26.68 3.71
C MET A 1 3.76 26.08 3.10
N ASN A 2 4.57 25.38 3.87
CA ASN A 2 5.79 24.76 3.33
C ASN A 2 5.45 23.41 2.66
N ILE A 3 6.42 22.78 1.99
CA ILE A 3 6.21 21.49 1.32
C ILE A 3 5.74 20.40 2.30
N GLN A 4 6.27 20.37 3.52
CA GLN A 4 5.91 19.36 4.51
C GLN A 4 4.45 19.50 4.96
N ASP A 5 3.98 20.73 5.16
CA ASP A 5 2.60 21.03 5.53
C ASP A 5 1.62 20.61 4.42
N ASN A 6 1.97 20.88 3.16
CA ASN A 6 1.16 20.48 2.00
C ASN A 6 1.07 18.96 1.87
N VAL A 7 2.18 18.24 2.04
CA VAL A 7 2.22 16.76 1.99
C VAL A 7 1.40 16.18 3.14
N LYS A 8 1.54 16.73 4.35
CA LYS A 8 0.78 16.28 5.53
C LYS A 8 -0.73 16.48 5.36
N ASP A 9 -1.16 17.62 4.82
CA ASP A 9 -2.58 17.90 4.61
C ASP A 9 -3.16 17.01 3.50
N TYR A 10 -2.42 16.82 2.40
CA TYR A 10 -2.84 15.97 1.30
C TYR A 10 -3.06 14.51 1.71
N TYR A 11 -2.06 13.86 2.33
CA TYR A 11 -2.17 12.46 2.76
C TYR A 11 -2.97 12.28 4.05
N GLY A 12 -3.11 13.33 4.87
CA GLY A 12 -3.78 13.24 6.18
C GLY A 12 -5.25 13.65 6.18
N LYS A 13 -5.71 14.45 5.21
CA LYS A 13 -7.09 14.95 5.16
C LYS A 13 -7.75 14.86 3.79
N VAL A 14 -7.00 15.13 2.72
CA VAL A 14 -7.57 15.21 1.37
C VAL A 14 -7.77 13.81 0.78
N LEU A 15 -6.77 12.94 0.93
CA LEU A 15 -6.79 11.58 0.38
C LEU A 15 -7.55 10.63 1.32
N THR A 16 -8.70 10.12 0.89
CA THR A 16 -9.56 9.25 1.71
C THR A 16 -9.65 7.82 1.19
N ALA A 17 -9.47 7.64 -0.12
CA ALA A 17 -9.44 6.36 -0.81
C ALA A 17 -8.47 6.39 -2.01
N THR A 18 -8.06 5.22 -2.49
CA THR A 18 -7.18 5.06 -3.67
C THR A 18 -7.74 5.72 -4.93
N SER A 19 -9.07 5.82 -5.05
CA SER A 19 -9.74 6.54 -6.14
C SER A 19 -9.43 8.04 -6.19
N ASP A 20 -8.99 8.63 -5.08
CA ASP A 20 -8.73 10.06 -4.96
C ASP A 20 -7.35 10.45 -5.52
N LEU A 21 -6.52 9.47 -5.90
CA LEU A 21 -5.19 9.71 -6.46
C LEU A 21 -5.29 10.47 -7.79
N GLN A 22 -4.72 11.67 -7.81
CA GLN A 22 -4.73 12.56 -8.99
C GLN A 22 -3.81 12.10 -10.12
N THR A 23 -3.00 11.05 -9.91
CA THR A 23 -2.05 10.53 -10.90
C THR A 23 -2.10 9.01 -10.93
N SER A 24 -1.75 8.40 -12.06
CA SER A 24 -1.66 6.94 -12.24
C SER A 24 -0.42 6.32 -11.57
N ALA A 25 0.11 6.95 -10.54
CA ALA A 25 1.34 6.54 -9.84
C ALA A 25 1.09 5.36 -8.90
N CYS A 26 0.47 4.27 -9.37
CA CYS A 26 0.18 3.04 -8.61
C CYS A 26 -0.25 1.86 -9.51
N CYS A 27 0.16 1.84 -10.78
CA CYS A 27 -0.27 0.77 -11.70
C CYS A 27 0.80 -0.33 -11.79
N THR A 28 0.65 -1.40 -11.00
CA THR A 28 1.45 -2.62 -11.16
C THR A 28 1.10 -3.25 -12.52
N MET A 29 2.07 -3.35 -13.45
CA MET A 29 1.81 -3.85 -14.82
C MET A 29 1.57 -5.38 -14.90
N ALA A 30 1.80 -6.12 -13.81
CA ALA A 30 1.70 -7.57 -13.78
C ALA A 30 0.89 -8.05 -12.58
N ALA A 31 0.07 -9.09 -12.78
CA ALA A 31 -0.68 -9.73 -11.70
C ALA A 31 0.30 -10.46 -10.75
N PRO A 32 0.09 -10.39 -9.43
CA PRO A 32 0.93 -11.11 -8.47
C PRO A 32 0.77 -12.63 -8.61
N PRO A 33 1.74 -13.43 -8.14
CA PRO A 33 1.61 -14.89 -8.08
C PRO A 33 0.41 -15.35 -7.22
N ASP A 34 -0.11 -16.55 -7.47
CA ASP A 34 -1.34 -17.03 -6.81
C ASP A 34 -1.22 -17.16 -5.29
N TYR A 35 -0.04 -17.52 -4.77
CA TYR A 35 0.18 -17.58 -3.32
C TYR A 35 0.08 -16.18 -2.66
N ILE A 36 0.43 -15.13 -3.39
CA ILE A 36 0.26 -13.74 -2.94
C ILE A 36 -1.20 -13.31 -3.05
N LYS A 37 -1.90 -13.66 -4.14
CA LYS A 37 -3.33 -13.35 -4.28
C LYS A 37 -4.16 -13.92 -3.13
N THR A 38 -3.87 -15.15 -2.73
CA THR A 38 -4.54 -15.81 -1.59
C THR A 38 -4.29 -15.04 -0.28
N ALA A 39 -3.09 -14.54 -0.05
CA ALA A 39 -2.79 -13.71 1.12
C ALA A 39 -3.53 -12.36 1.06
N LEU A 40 -3.45 -11.66 -0.08
CA LEU A 40 -4.12 -10.37 -0.30
C LEU A 40 -5.64 -10.46 -0.12
N ALA A 41 -6.26 -11.59 -0.46
CA ALA A 41 -7.70 -11.82 -0.29
C ALA A 41 -8.15 -11.84 1.19
N ASN A 42 -7.23 -12.04 2.14
CA ASN A 42 -7.54 -12.00 3.58
C ASN A 42 -7.43 -10.59 4.18
N ILE A 43 -6.97 -9.60 3.41
CA ILE A 43 -6.78 -8.23 3.89
C ILE A 43 -8.15 -7.57 4.05
N HIS A 44 -8.33 -6.87 5.17
CA HIS A 44 -9.57 -6.16 5.44
C HIS A 44 -9.86 -5.11 4.34
N PRO A 45 -11.10 -4.99 3.84
CA PRO A 45 -11.42 -4.07 2.75
C PRO A 45 -10.97 -2.62 3.01
N GLU A 46 -11.10 -2.12 4.23
CA GLU A 46 -10.65 -0.76 4.60
C GLU A 46 -9.13 -0.56 4.44
N VAL A 47 -8.32 -1.60 4.71
CA VAL A 47 -6.87 -1.54 4.53
C VAL A 47 -6.53 -1.44 3.05
N SER A 48 -7.10 -2.32 2.23
CA SER A 48 -6.86 -2.34 0.78
C SER A 48 -7.41 -1.08 0.06
N ALA A 49 -8.52 -0.51 0.52
CA ALA A 49 -9.15 0.68 -0.08
C ALA A 49 -8.33 1.97 0.07
N ARG A 50 -7.35 1.97 0.98
CA ARG A 50 -6.40 3.06 1.23
C ARG A 50 -4.97 2.67 0.90
N TYR A 51 -4.79 1.66 0.04
CA TYR A 51 -3.47 1.28 -0.47
C TYR A 51 -3.06 2.19 -1.62
N TYR A 52 -1.87 2.79 -1.50
CA TYR A 52 -1.30 3.71 -2.48
C TYR A 52 0.10 3.26 -2.93
N GLY A 53 0.30 1.93 -3.04
CA GLY A 53 1.56 1.34 -3.48
C GLY A 53 1.52 0.83 -4.91
N CYS A 54 2.70 0.63 -5.48
CA CYS A 54 2.88 0.13 -6.85
C CYS A 54 2.91 -1.40 -6.95
N GLY A 55 2.55 -2.12 -5.88
CA GLY A 55 2.59 -3.58 -5.77
C GLY A 55 3.42 -4.07 -4.58
N LEU A 56 3.14 -5.31 -4.16
CA LEU A 56 3.80 -5.95 -3.02
C LEU A 56 5.15 -6.57 -3.42
N VAL A 57 6.19 -6.28 -2.64
CA VAL A 57 7.48 -6.98 -2.71
C VAL A 57 7.50 -8.08 -1.66
N ALA A 58 7.38 -9.33 -2.08
CA ALA A 58 7.38 -10.50 -1.19
C ALA A 58 8.57 -11.44 -1.47
N PRO A 59 9.67 -11.35 -0.69
CA PRO A 59 10.79 -12.28 -0.79
C PRO A 59 10.37 -13.74 -0.51
N LEU A 60 11.06 -14.70 -1.12
CA LEU A 60 10.77 -16.14 -0.89
C LEU A 60 11.13 -16.61 0.53
N ALA A 61 12.08 -15.95 1.19
CA ALA A 61 12.62 -16.35 2.50
C ALA A 61 12.05 -15.52 3.67
N LEU A 62 10.72 -15.43 3.77
CA LEU A 62 10.03 -14.65 4.82
C LEU A 62 9.84 -15.42 6.13
N SER A 63 9.85 -16.75 6.11
CA SER A 63 9.60 -17.56 7.30
C SER A 63 10.65 -17.31 8.39
N GLY A 64 10.21 -16.84 9.56
CA GLY A 64 11.08 -16.51 10.70
C GLY A 64 11.85 -15.19 10.56
N ALA A 65 11.65 -14.44 9.47
CA ALA A 65 12.25 -13.13 9.29
C ALA A 65 11.56 -12.07 10.16
N ARG A 66 12.28 -10.98 10.43
CA ARG A 66 11.69 -9.75 10.96
C ARG A 66 11.62 -8.75 9.80
N VAL A 67 10.42 -8.28 9.49
CA VAL A 67 10.17 -7.39 8.35
C VAL A 67 9.86 -5.99 8.87
N LEU A 68 10.39 -4.97 8.19
CA LEU A 68 10.05 -3.57 8.42
C LEU A 68 9.53 -2.99 7.11
N ASP A 69 8.30 -2.49 7.14
CA ASP A 69 7.66 -1.79 6.03
C ASP A 69 7.80 -0.27 6.24
N LEU A 70 8.53 0.39 5.34
CA LEU A 70 8.83 1.82 5.41
C LEU A 70 7.81 2.59 4.58
N GLY A 71 6.92 3.31 5.26
CA GLY A 71 5.80 3.99 4.61
C GLY A 71 4.60 3.06 4.40
N SER A 72 4.32 2.20 5.38
CA SER A 72 3.28 1.17 5.33
C SER A 72 1.85 1.66 5.07
N GLY A 73 1.60 2.96 5.25
CA GLY A 73 0.29 3.56 4.97
C GLY A 73 -0.82 2.88 5.76
N SER A 74 -1.82 2.34 5.05
CA SER A 74 -2.92 1.59 5.66
C SER A 74 -2.52 0.21 6.21
N GLY A 75 -1.32 -0.28 5.85
CA GLY A 75 -0.75 -1.52 6.36
C GLY A 75 -0.91 -2.75 5.46
N GLN A 76 -1.28 -2.59 4.18
CA GLN A 76 -1.53 -3.73 3.28
C GLN A 76 -0.34 -4.69 3.17
N ASP A 77 0.87 -4.15 3.02
CA ASP A 77 2.07 -4.97 2.78
C ASP A 77 2.61 -5.62 4.07
N ALA A 78 2.18 -5.12 5.23
CA ALA A 78 2.54 -5.63 6.55
C ALA A 78 1.53 -6.65 7.12
N TYR A 79 0.30 -6.69 6.58
CA TYR A 79 -0.77 -7.60 6.98
C TYR A 79 -0.56 -9.00 6.39
#